data_AF-A0A8S2Z2G4-F1
#
_entry.id   AF-A0A8S2Z2G4-F1
#
_cell.length_a   1.000
_cell.length_b   1.000
_cell.length_c   1.000
_cell.angle_alpha   90.00
_cell.angle_beta   90.00
_cell.angle_gamma   90.00
#
_symmetry.space_group_name_H-M   'P 1'
#
loop_
_entity.id
_entity.type
_entity.pdbx_description
1 polymer ?
#
loop_
_entity_poly.entity_id
_entity_poly.type
_entity_poly.pdbx_seq_one_letter_code
_entity_poly.pdbx_strand_id
1 'polypeptide(L)'
;LTEQPVLPRPRRPPQRYDININSVNYTSCTNYYRKIYVETLESIINLLLYVIYKPPDGSNDHIGVIIEFCRHDINVEKLKVESFMISDFFKAAINTNQMKIKQITKISTVCEILNTRKIGKEMFQEFDKLIRLYLTIPVTTATAERAFSTLNRVKNALRTSVTQSRLNHCLLAHIYKEKLDKIDPNQIMSKFILSNEKRKTFFGLMF
;
A
#
# COMPACT_ATOMS: atom_id res chain seq x y z
N LEU A 1 11.81 11.13 6.20
CA LEU A 1 11.52 9.68 6.07
C LEU A 1 12.66 9.02 5.27
N THR A 2 13.86 8.93 5.85
CA THR A 2 15.07 8.44 5.16
C THR A 2 16.01 7.77 6.14
N GLU A 3 15.48 6.99 7.07
CA GLU A 3 16.31 6.05 7.84
C GLU A 3 16.25 4.69 7.14
N GLN A 4 17.40 4.02 7.04
CA GLN A 4 17.47 2.69 6.45
C GLN A 4 16.65 1.73 7.33
N PRO A 5 15.88 0.80 6.74
CA PRO A 5 15.06 -0.14 7.50
C PRO A 5 15.97 -1.03 8.38
N VAL A 6 15.76 -0.98 9.69
CA VAL A 6 16.54 -1.75 10.68
C VAL A 6 15.72 -2.93 11.16
N LEU A 7 16.36 -4.09 11.35
CA LEU A 7 15.70 -5.24 11.96
C LEU A 7 15.18 -4.89 13.36
N PRO A 8 13.94 -5.25 13.71
CA PRO A 8 13.46 -5.09 15.07
C PRO A 8 14.32 -5.90 16.04
N ARG A 9 14.62 -5.32 17.19
CA ARG A 9 15.49 -5.92 18.20
C ARG A 9 14.89 -7.27 18.64
N PRO A 10 15.61 -8.40 18.48
CA PRO A 10 15.10 -9.69 18.93
C PRO A 10 14.93 -9.65 20.45
N ARG A 11 13.71 -9.89 20.93
CA ARG A 11 13.44 -10.08 22.35
C ARG A 11 13.91 -11.48 22.71
N ARG A 12 14.92 -11.60 23.59
CA ARG A 12 15.25 -12.90 24.18
C ARG A 12 14.10 -13.30 25.11
N PRO A 13 13.47 -14.46 24.92
CA PRO A 13 12.51 -14.94 25.90
C PRO A 13 13.23 -15.13 27.25
N PRO A 14 12.54 -14.92 28.38
CA PRO A 14 13.11 -15.19 29.69
C PRO A 14 13.49 -16.68 29.78
N GLN A 15 14.70 -16.94 30.27
CA GLN A 15 15.42 -18.22 30.29
C GLN A 15 14.65 -19.40 30.94
N ARG A 16 13.53 -19.13 31.62
CA ARG A 16 12.64 -20.15 32.18
C ARG A 16 11.79 -20.86 31.13
N TYR A 17 11.68 -20.30 29.92
CA TYR A 17 10.84 -20.82 28.83
C TYR A 17 11.66 -21.26 27.61
N ASP A 18 12.92 -21.69 27.78
CA ASP A 18 13.75 -22.26 26.71
C ASP A 18 13.20 -23.63 26.27
N ILE A 19 11.98 -23.64 25.73
CA ILE A 19 11.55 -24.61 24.75
C ILE A 19 12.37 -24.26 23.51
N ASN A 20 13.08 -25.23 22.96
CA ASN A 20 14.01 -25.13 21.83
C ASN A 20 13.29 -24.71 20.52
N ILE A 21 12.68 -23.53 20.52
CA ILE A 21 12.04 -22.90 19.39
C ILE A 21 13.16 -22.09 18.75
N ASN A 22 13.67 -22.60 17.63
CA ASN A 22 14.59 -21.85 16.78
C ASN A 22 13.96 -20.50 16.43
N SER A 23 14.34 -19.45 17.17
CA SER A 23 13.97 -18.08 16.80
C SER A 23 14.45 -17.85 15.37
N VAL A 24 13.51 -17.56 14.46
CA VAL A 24 13.82 -17.35 13.05
C VAL A 24 14.71 -16.11 12.95
N ASN A 25 16.02 -16.33 12.90
CA ASN A 25 17.01 -15.27 12.76
C ASN A 25 17.00 -14.84 11.30
N TYR A 26 16.41 -13.69 11.02
CA TYR A 26 16.41 -13.11 9.67
C TYR A 26 17.81 -12.62 9.34
N THR A 27 18.41 -13.18 8.28
CA THR A 27 19.77 -12.86 7.83
C THR A 27 19.89 -11.47 7.17
N SER A 28 18.78 -10.86 6.76
CA SER A 28 18.73 -9.55 6.11
C SER A 28 17.40 -8.83 6.35
N CYS A 29 17.43 -7.49 6.46
CA CYS A 29 16.24 -6.63 6.50
C CYS A 29 15.30 -6.92 5.33
N THR A 30 15.84 -7.16 4.13
CA THR A 30 15.03 -7.49 2.96
C THR A 30 14.20 -8.76 3.15
N ASN A 31 14.77 -9.81 3.74
CA ASN A 31 14.06 -11.06 3.98
C ASN A 31 12.98 -10.91 5.05
N TYR A 32 13.25 -10.11 6.09
CA TYR A 32 12.28 -9.79 7.14
C TYR A 32 11.04 -9.08 6.58
N TYR A 33 11.23 -7.96 5.87
CA TYR A 33 10.11 -7.22 5.29
C TYR A 33 9.45 -7.96 4.12
N ARG A 34 10.20 -8.77 3.37
CA ARG A 34 9.62 -9.63 2.32
C ARG A 34 8.65 -10.65 2.92
N LYS A 35 8.99 -11.26 4.05
CA LYS A 35 8.09 -12.18 4.74
C LYS A 35 6.81 -11.46 5.19
N ILE A 36 6.93 -10.32 5.86
CA ILE A 36 5.77 -9.50 6.26
C ILE A 36 4.91 -9.14 5.05
N TYR A 37 5.54 -8.72 3.95
CA TYR A 37 4.83 -8.39 2.72
C TYR A 37 4.06 -9.59 2.14
N VAL A 38 4.68 -10.77 2.07
CA VAL A 38 4.03 -11.98 1.56
C VAL A 38 2.91 -12.42 2.49
N GLU A 39 3.12 -12.45 3.80
CA GLU A 39 2.09 -12.82 4.79
C GLU A 39 0.89 -11.87 4.74
N THR A 40 1.13 -10.57 4.58
CA THR A 40 0.05 -9.57 4.46
C THR A 40 -0.72 -9.70 3.16
N LEU A 41 -0.01 -9.91 2.05
CA LEU A 41 -0.62 -10.14 0.74
C LEU A 41 -1.46 -11.43 0.75
N GLU A 42 -0.91 -12.54 1.24
CA GLU A 42 -1.64 -13.81 1.37
C GLU A 42 -2.88 -13.66 2.27
N SER A 43 -2.76 -12.92 3.37
CA SER A 43 -3.90 -12.65 4.26
C SER A 43 -5.01 -11.86 3.57
N ILE A 44 -4.67 -10.83 2.79
CA ILE A 44 -5.64 -10.03 2.04
C ILE A 44 -6.29 -10.86 0.93
N ILE A 45 -5.52 -11.68 0.21
CA ILE A 45 -6.05 -12.59 -0.81
C ILE A 45 -7.01 -13.59 -0.16
N ASN A 46 -6.60 -14.23 0.93
CA ASN A 46 -7.42 -15.21 1.62
C ASN A 46 -8.72 -14.60 2.15
N LEU A 47 -8.70 -13.36 2.64
CA LEU A 47 -9.92 -12.67 3.04
C LEU A 47 -10.81 -12.36 1.84
N LEU A 48 -10.26 -11.84 0.74
CA LEU A 48 -11.05 -11.59 -0.46
C LEU A 48 -11.66 -12.88 -1.00
N LEU A 49 -10.89 -13.98 -1.01
CA LEU A 49 -11.39 -15.29 -1.39
C LEU A 49 -12.45 -15.80 -0.43
N TYR A 50 -12.27 -15.61 0.88
CA TYR A 50 -13.29 -15.96 1.90
C TYR A 50 -14.58 -15.20 1.65
N VAL A 51 -14.52 -13.88 1.49
CA VAL A 51 -15.69 -13.03 1.27
C VAL A 51 -16.40 -13.35 -0.05
N ILE A 52 -15.64 -13.68 -1.11
CA ILE A 52 -16.20 -13.96 -2.44
C ILE A 52 -16.73 -15.40 -2.55
N TYR A 53 -16.04 -16.39 -1.97
CA TYR A 53 -16.31 -17.81 -2.22
C TYR A 53 -16.89 -18.58 -1.03
N LYS A 54 -17.03 -18.01 0.18
CA LYS A 54 -17.47 -18.78 1.37
C LYS A 54 -18.33 -18.02 2.42
N PRO A 55 -19.62 -18.38 2.59
CA PRO A 55 -20.41 -18.21 3.83
C PRO A 55 -20.80 -19.59 4.43
N PRO A 56 -21.52 -19.74 5.58
CA PRO A 56 -21.59 -18.97 6.83
C PRO A 56 -20.94 -19.70 8.05
N ASP A 57 -20.44 -20.94 7.90
CA ASP A 57 -20.15 -21.85 9.03
C ASP A 57 -18.66 -22.16 9.26
N GLY A 58 -17.75 -21.43 8.62
CA GLY A 58 -16.31 -21.63 8.75
C GLY A 58 -15.69 -20.67 9.76
N SER A 59 -14.91 -21.18 10.72
CA SER A 59 -14.23 -20.40 11.76
C SER A 59 -13.47 -19.20 11.18
N ASN A 60 -13.67 -18.04 11.82
CA ASN A 60 -13.18 -16.71 11.42
C ASN A 60 -11.67 -16.50 11.68
N ASP A 61 -10.84 -17.54 11.56
CA ASP A 61 -9.44 -17.49 11.99
C ASP A 61 -8.57 -16.57 11.10
N HIS A 62 -9.02 -16.28 9.88
CA HIS A 62 -8.29 -15.39 8.94
C HIS A 62 -8.46 -13.89 9.25
N ILE A 63 -9.48 -13.51 10.04
CA ILE A 63 -9.70 -12.11 10.44
C ILE A 63 -8.63 -11.67 11.45
N GLY A 64 -8.08 -12.61 12.24
CA GLY A 64 -7.05 -12.35 13.26
C GLY A 64 -5.76 -11.73 12.72
N VAL A 65 -5.32 -12.11 11.52
CA VAL A 65 -4.06 -11.59 10.93
C VAL A 65 -4.24 -10.18 10.36
N ILE A 66 -5.44 -9.88 9.85
CA ILE A 66 -5.81 -8.53 9.39
C ILE A 66 -5.93 -7.58 10.59
N ILE A 67 -6.39 -8.11 11.74
CA ILE A 67 -6.30 -7.40 13.01
C ILE A 67 -4.86 -7.08 13.35
N GLU A 68 -3.80 -7.76 12.92
CA GLU A 68 -2.44 -7.32 13.29
C GLU A 68 -1.92 -6.19 12.39
N PHE A 69 -2.26 -6.22 11.10
CA PHE A 69 -1.68 -5.31 10.11
C PHE A 69 -2.54 -4.08 9.78
N CYS A 70 -3.87 -4.19 9.76
CA CYS A 70 -4.79 -3.13 9.30
C CYS A 70 -5.56 -2.44 10.44
N ARG A 71 -5.11 -2.60 11.72
CA ARG A 71 -5.84 -2.18 12.95
C ARG A 71 -6.51 -0.82 12.89
N HIS A 72 -5.88 0.14 12.24
CA HIS A 72 -6.31 1.54 12.26
C HIS A 72 -7.08 1.95 11.00
N ASP A 73 -6.98 1.18 9.91
CA ASP A 73 -7.52 1.56 8.60
C ASP A 73 -8.85 0.86 8.29
N ILE A 74 -9.08 -0.33 8.88
CA ILE A 74 -10.24 -1.18 8.62
C ILE A 74 -10.99 -1.49 9.92
N ASN A 75 -12.30 -1.20 9.94
CA ASN A 75 -13.15 -1.58 11.07
C ASN A 75 -13.58 -3.05 10.91
N VAL A 76 -12.97 -3.91 11.73
CA VAL A 76 -13.14 -5.37 11.64
C VAL A 76 -14.55 -5.84 12.00
N GLU A 77 -15.19 -5.22 12.99
CA GLU A 77 -16.57 -5.58 13.37
C GLU A 77 -17.55 -5.23 12.25
N LYS A 78 -17.38 -4.05 11.64
CA LYS A 78 -18.17 -3.64 10.47
C LYS A 78 -17.90 -4.53 9.26
N LEU A 79 -16.63 -4.90 9.02
CA LEU A 79 -16.25 -5.80 7.93
C LEU A 79 -16.86 -7.20 8.07
N LYS A 80 -16.96 -7.75 9.30
CA LYS A 80 -17.65 -9.03 9.54
C LYS A 80 -19.12 -8.97 9.12
N VAL A 81 -19.82 -7.90 9.50
CA VAL A 81 -21.22 -7.67 9.15
C VAL A 81 -21.38 -7.51 7.63
N GLU A 82 -20.53 -6.69 7.01
CA GLU A 82 -20.50 -6.51 5.56
C GLU A 82 -20.24 -7.84 4.83
N SER A 83 -19.29 -8.66 5.32
CA SER A 83 -18.96 -9.97 4.74
C SER A 83 -20.14 -10.94 4.75
N PHE A 84 -21.02 -10.86 5.75
CA PHE A 84 -22.21 -11.71 5.79
C PHE A 84 -23.23 -11.29 4.72
N MET A 85 -23.49 -9.98 4.59
CA MET A 85 -24.50 -9.45 3.67
C MET A 85 -24.04 -9.40 2.21
N ILE A 86 -22.74 -9.34 1.95
CA ILE A 86 -22.22 -9.11 0.60
C ILE A 86 -22.40 -10.31 -0.33
N SER A 87 -22.40 -11.54 0.21
CA SER A 87 -22.69 -12.75 -0.57
C SER A 87 -24.10 -12.69 -1.15
N ASP A 88 -25.08 -12.29 -0.35
CA ASP A 88 -26.47 -12.17 -0.78
C ASP A 88 -26.68 -10.97 -1.70
N PHE A 89 -25.96 -9.86 -1.47
CA PHE A 89 -25.91 -8.74 -2.40
C PHE A 89 -25.38 -9.17 -3.77
N PHE A 90 -24.31 -9.96 -3.82
CA PHE A 90 -23.77 -10.48 -5.08
C PHE A 90 -24.75 -11.43 -5.78
N LYS A 91 -25.38 -12.36 -5.06
CA LYS A 91 -26.42 -13.23 -5.64
C LYS A 91 -27.58 -12.42 -6.19
N ALA A 92 -28.07 -11.42 -5.45
CA ALA A 92 -29.14 -10.54 -5.90
C ALA A 92 -28.72 -9.72 -7.14
N ALA A 93 -27.51 -9.16 -7.13
CA ALA A 93 -26.97 -8.39 -8.26
C ALA A 93 -26.81 -9.25 -9.52
N ILE A 94 -26.33 -10.49 -9.39
CA ILE A 94 -26.21 -11.45 -10.50
C ILE A 94 -27.59 -11.80 -11.07
N ASN A 95 -28.59 -12.00 -10.21
CA ASN A 95 -29.94 -12.36 -10.65
C ASN A 95 -30.71 -11.19 -11.28
N THR A 96 -30.40 -9.95 -10.90
CA THR A 96 -31.10 -8.74 -11.37
C THR A 96 -30.42 -8.11 -12.60
N ASN A 97 -29.11 -8.27 -12.76
CA ASN A 97 -28.40 -7.79 -13.94
C ASN A 97 -28.48 -8.81 -15.09
N GLN A 98 -28.59 -8.32 -16.33
CA GLN A 98 -28.44 -9.07 -17.60
C GLN A 98 -27.05 -9.71 -17.80
N MET A 99 -26.26 -9.91 -16.75
CA MET A 99 -24.95 -10.55 -16.85
C MET A 99 -25.15 -12.06 -16.67
N LYS A 100 -24.95 -12.85 -17.73
CA LYS A 100 -24.97 -14.32 -17.70
C LYS A 100 -23.76 -14.89 -16.93
N ILE A 101 -23.56 -14.49 -15.68
CA ILE A 101 -22.43 -14.91 -14.85
C ILE A 101 -22.97 -15.85 -13.77
N LYS A 102 -22.60 -17.13 -13.82
CA LYS A 102 -23.01 -18.13 -12.82
C LYS A 102 -22.19 -18.05 -11.52
N GLN A 103 -20.98 -17.49 -11.59
CA GLN A 103 -19.98 -17.48 -10.53
C GLN A 103 -19.07 -16.25 -10.69
N ILE A 104 -18.81 -15.52 -9.60
CA ILE A 104 -17.77 -14.47 -9.57
C ILE A 104 -16.40 -15.16 -9.64
N THR A 105 -15.67 -14.98 -10.73
CA THR A 105 -14.32 -15.54 -10.92
C THR A 105 -13.22 -14.48 -10.94
N LYS A 106 -13.58 -13.22 -11.22
CA LYS A 106 -12.64 -12.11 -11.40
C LYS A 106 -12.93 -10.98 -10.42
N ILE A 107 -11.86 -10.36 -9.91
CA ILE A 107 -11.94 -9.15 -9.08
C ILE A 107 -12.58 -7.97 -9.86
N SER A 108 -12.42 -7.93 -11.19
CA SER A 108 -13.02 -6.90 -12.05
C SER A 108 -14.55 -6.96 -11.99
N THR A 109 -15.12 -8.16 -12.00
CA THR A 109 -16.57 -8.38 -11.88
C THR A 109 -17.09 -7.92 -10.53
N VAL A 110 -16.33 -8.15 -9.45
CA VAL A 110 -16.66 -7.62 -8.11
C VAL A 110 -16.70 -6.10 -8.12
N CYS A 111 -15.68 -5.47 -8.71
CA CYS A 111 -15.62 -4.02 -8.84
C CYS A 111 -16.77 -3.46 -9.67
N GLU A 112 -17.12 -4.11 -10.78
CA GLU A 112 -18.26 -3.72 -11.63
C GLU A 112 -19.57 -3.78 -10.83
N ILE A 113 -19.84 -4.86 -10.11
CA ILE A 113 -21.08 -5.02 -9.33
C ILE A 113 -21.18 -3.94 -8.24
N LEU A 114 -20.09 -3.69 -7.49
CA LEU A 114 -20.06 -2.65 -6.46
C LEU A 114 -20.21 -1.24 -7.03
N ASN A 115 -19.71 -1.00 -8.25
CA ASN A 115 -19.83 0.30 -8.93
C ASN A 115 -21.17 0.49 -9.65
N THR A 116 -21.90 -0.59 -9.97
CA THR A 116 -23.16 -0.53 -10.73
C THR A 116 -24.24 0.22 -9.96
N ARG A 117 -24.29 0.08 -8.62
CA ARG A 117 -25.23 0.78 -7.75
C ARG A 117 -24.47 1.69 -6.80
N LYS A 118 -24.78 2.99 -6.75
CA LYS A 118 -24.21 3.91 -5.75
C LYS A 118 -24.32 3.38 -4.31
N ILE A 119 -25.44 2.71 -4.04
CA ILE A 119 -25.76 2.06 -2.77
C ILE A 119 -24.74 0.97 -2.40
N GLY A 120 -24.18 0.24 -3.37
CA GLY A 120 -23.22 -0.85 -3.09
C GLY A 120 -21.96 -0.34 -2.41
N LYS A 121 -21.40 0.78 -2.87
CA LYS A 121 -20.22 1.40 -2.23
C LYS A 121 -20.52 2.02 -0.87
N GLU A 122 -21.71 2.58 -0.70
CA GLU A 122 -22.12 3.20 0.57
C GLU A 122 -22.45 2.16 1.64
N MET A 123 -23.00 1.00 1.24
CA MET A 123 -23.32 -0.11 2.14
C MET A 123 -22.10 -0.97 2.50
N PHE A 124 -21.14 -1.14 1.59
CA PHE A 124 -19.98 -2.02 1.76
C PHE A 124 -18.66 -1.24 1.76
N GLN A 125 -18.53 -0.32 2.72
CA GLN A 125 -17.41 0.62 2.77
C GLN A 125 -16.10 -0.04 3.18
N GLU A 126 -16.13 -0.95 4.16
CA GLU A 126 -14.92 -1.64 4.61
C GLU A 126 -14.45 -2.65 3.55
N PHE A 127 -15.39 -3.28 2.85
CA PHE A 127 -15.07 -4.14 1.72
C PHE A 127 -14.49 -3.36 0.52
N ASP A 128 -15.01 -2.15 0.21
CA ASP A 128 -14.43 -1.27 -0.82
C ASP A 128 -12.99 -0.86 -0.46
N LYS A 129 -12.71 -0.54 0.82
CA LYS A 129 -11.34 -0.27 1.29
C LYS A 129 -10.43 -1.48 1.11
N LEU A 130 -10.91 -2.69 1.42
CA LEU A 130 -10.14 -3.92 1.26
C LEU A 130 -9.78 -4.19 -0.21
N ILE A 131 -10.74 -4.01 -1.12
CA ILE A 131 -10.50 -4.14 -2.56
C ILE A 131 -9.47 -3.11 -3.03
N ARG A 132 -9.60 -1.85 -2.61
CA ARG A 132 -8.62 -0.82 -2.95
C ARG A 132 -7.24 -1.17 -2.45
N LEU A 133 -7.13 -1.65 -1.21
CA LEU A 133 -5.87 -2.10 -0.63
C LEU A 133 -5.25 -3.19 -1.52
N TYR A 134 -6.02 -4.23 -1.86
CA TYR A 134 -5.58 -5.29 -2.78
C TYR A 134 -5.12 -4.77 -4.15
N LEU A 135 -5.86 -3.84 -4.75
CA LEU A 135 -5.51 -3.26 -6.05
C LEU A 135 -4.27 -2.34 -5.98
N THR A 136 -3.98 -1.76 -4.82
CA THR A 136 -2.80 -0.89 -4.60
C THR A 136 -1.55 -1.67 -4.22
N ILE A 137 -1.69 -2.90 -3.71
CA ILE A 137 -0.54 -3.77 -3.47
C ILE A 137 0.07 -4.09 -4.82
N PRO A 138 1.37 -3.80 -5.03
CA PRO A 138 2.03 -4.10 -6.29
C PRO A 138 2.19 -5.62 -6.43
N VAL A 139 1.18 -6.26 -7.04
CA VAL A 139 1.24 -7.69 -7.42
C VAL A 139 2.31 -7.93 -8.49
N THR A 140 2.71 -6.87 -9.22
CA THR A 140 3.68 -6.96 -10.32
C THR A 140 4.99 -6.26 -9.99
N THR A 141 6.10 -6.92 -10.30
CA THR A 141 7.47 -6.36 -10.21
C THR A 141 7.68 -5.17 -11.15
N ALA A 142 6.83 -5.01 -12.16
CA ALA A 142 6.95 -4.00 -13.22
C ALA A 142 6.96 -2.54 -12.72
N THR A 143 6.30 -2.22 -11.61
CA THR A 143 6.36 -0.86 -11.02
C THR A 143 7.70 -0.62 -10.32
N ALA A 144 8.21 -1.62 -9.58
CA ALA A 144 9.53 -1.57 -9.00
C ALA A 144 10.62 -1.53 -10.06
N GLU A 145 10.53 -2.33 -11.13
CA GLU A 145 11.45 -2.31 -12.27
C GLU A 145 11.45 -0.96 -12.99
N ARG A 146 10.27 -0.35 -13.20
CA ARG A 146 10.15 1.02 -13.73
C ARG A 146 10.80 2.06 -12.81
N ALA A 147 10.67 1.89 -11.49
CA ALA A 147 11.32 2.76 -10.51
C ALA A 147 12.85 2.58 -10.51
N PHE A 148 13.36 1.36 -10.65
CA PHE A 148 14.80 1.10 -10.78
C PHE A 148 15.36 1.59 -12.11
N SER A 149 14.60 1.48 -13.20
CA SER A 149 14.99 2.02 -14.51
C SER A 149 15.07 3.55 -14.48
N THR A 150 14.09 4.23 -13.89
CA THR A 150 14.16 5.68 -13.68
C THR A 150 15.28 6.06 -12.71
N LEU A 151 15.50 5.29 -11.65
CA LEU A 151 16.63 5.49 -10.75
C LEU A 151 17.97 5.39 -11.48
N ASN A 152 18.16 4.41 -12.37
CA ASN A 152 19.37 4.26 -13.18
C ASN A 152 19.57 5.43 -14.16
N ARG A 153 18.50 6.04 -14.65
CA ARG A 153 18.56 7.27 -15.47
C ARG A 153 18.98 8.48 -14.64
N VAL A 154 18.45 8.62 -13.42
CA VAL A 154 18.77 9.73 -12.50
C VAL A 154 20.19 9.58 -11.93
N LYS A 155 20.55 8.37 -11.51
CA LYS A 155 21.87 7.92 -11.03
C LYS A 155 22.62 7.24 -12.17
N ASN A 156 23.06 8.03 -13.13
CA ASN A 156 23.87 7.52 -14.23
C ASN A 156 25.35 7.32 -13.83
N ALA A 157 26.09 6.56 -14.63
CA ALA A 157 27.48 6.19 -14.35
C ALA A 157 28.45 7.38 -14.24
N LEU A 158 28.07 8.57 -14.70
CA LEU A 158 28.86 9.80 -14.59
C LEU A 158 28.61 10.58 -13.30
N ARG A 159 27.58 10.19 -12.52
CA ARG A 159 27.14 10.86 -11.28
C ARG A 159 27.35 9.96 -10.05
N THR A 160 28.51 9.30 -9.98
CA THR A 160 28.83 8.35 -8.90
C THR A 160 28.98 9.00 -7.52
N SER A 161 29.21 10.32 -7.45
CA SER A 161 29.37 11.09 -6.20
C SER A 161 28.08 11.69 -5.63
N VAL A 162 26.91 11.38 -6.20
CA VAL A 162 25.62 11.92 -5.70
C VAL A 162 25.25 11.28 -4.35
N THR A 163 25.05 12.12 -3.34
CA THR A 163 24.61 11.69 -2.01
C THR A 163 23.20 11.10 -2.04
N GLN A 164 22.89 10.18 -1.13
CA GLN A 164 21.57 9.54 -1.06
C GLN A 164 20.44 10.56 -0.87
N SER A 165 20.67 11.60 -0.06
CA SER A 165 19.72 12.69 0.14
C SER A 165 19.41 13.42 -1.18
N ARG A 166 20.45 13.79 -1.95
CA ARG A 166 20.27 14.44 -3.25
C ARG A 166 19.57 13.52 -4.25
N LEU A 167 19.91 12.23 -4.28
CA LEU A 167 19.27 11.25 -5.15
C LEU A 167 17.77 11.12 -4.86
N ASN A 168 17.39 11.05 -3.58
CA ASN A 168 15.99 10.97 -3.18
C ASN A 168 15.20 12.21 -3.62
N HIS A 169 15.75 13.41 -3.43
CA HIS A 169 15.11 14.65 -3.90
C HIS A 169 14.95 14.69 -5.43
N CYS A 170 15.96 14.27 -6.19
CA CYS A 170 15.88 14.18 -7.65
C CYS A 170 14.81 13.16 -8.10
N LEU A 171 14.72 12.01 -7.44
CA LEU A 171 13.73 11.00 -7.75
C LEU A 171 12.31 11.50 -7.45
N LEU A 172 12.11 12.20 -6.32
CA LEU A 172 10.84 12.83 -5.99
C LEU A 172 10.44 13.88 -7.04
N ALA A 173 11.38 14.72 -7.47
CA ALA A 173 11.13 15.69 -8.54
C ALA A 173 10.76 15.01 -9.87
N HIS A 174 11.35 13.84 -10.18
CA HIS A 174 11.01 13.07 -11.36
C HIS A 174 9.62 12.43 -11.28
N ILE A 175 9.27 11.82 -10.15
CA ILE A 175 7.97 11.17 -9.92
C ILE A 175 6.84 12.21 -9.94
N TYR A 176 7.06 13.37 -9.32
CA TYR A 176 6.08 14.45 -9.23
C TYR A 176 6.28 15.54 -10.28
N LYS A 177 6.90 15.22 -11.42
CA LYS A 177 7.22 16.19 -12.47
C LYS A 177 6.00 17.02 -12.90
N GLU A 178 4.86 16.37 -13.14
CA GLU A 178 3.63 17.07 -13.56
C GLU A 178 3.11 18.08 -12.52
N LYS A 179 3.37 17.83 -11.23
CA LYS A 179 3.03 18.77 -10.17
C LYS A 179 4.07 19.89 -10.10
N LEU A 180 5.35 19.54 -10.27
CA LEU A 180 6.46 20.49 -10.26
C LEU A 180 6.37 21.49 -11.42
N ASP A 181 5.97 21.02 -12.60
CA ASP A 181 5.78 21.84 -13.81
C ASP A 181 4.65 22.88 -13.65
N LYS A 182 3.75 22.69 -12.68
CA LYS A 182 2.67 23.64 -12.33
C LYS A 182 3.10 24.66 -11.27
N ILE A 183 4.25 24.49 -10.63
CA ILE A 183 4.73 25.41 -9.61
C ILE A 183 5.42 26.58 -10.31
N ASP A 184 5.02 27.81 -9.95
CA ASP A 184 5.65 29.02 -10.49
C ASP A 184 7.11 29.12 -10.04
N PRO A 185 8.08 29.14 -10.96
CA PRO A 185 9.50 29.24 -10.63
C PRO A 185 9.84 30.51 -9.85
N ASN A 186 9.09 31.61 -10.05
CA ASN A 186 9.31 32.84 -9.30
C ASN A 186 9.04 32.66 -7.81
N GLN A 187 8.01 31.89 -7.44
CA GLN A 187 7.72 31.58 -6.04
C GLN A 187 8.82 30.73 -5.40
N ILE A 188 9.40 29.78 -6.15
CA ILE A 188 10.52 28.95 -5.68
C ILE A 188 11.74 29.85 -5.45
N MET A 189 12.03 30.74 -6.39
CA MET A 189 13.15 31.69 -6.30
C MET A 189 13.00 32.60 -5.09
N SER A 190 11.83 33.23 -4.90
CA SER A 190 11.57 34.09 -3.74
C SER A 190 11.74 33.36 -2.43
N LYS A 191 11.22 32.12 -2.30
CA LYS A 191 11.44 31.29 -1.12
C LYS A 191 12.92 30.96 -0.91
N PHE A 192 13.66 30.65 -1.96
CA PHE A 192 15.09 30.33 -1.88
C PHE A 192 15.94 31.52 -1.41
N ILE A 193 15.63 32.73 -1.91
CA ILE A 193 16.30 33.99 -1.53
C ILE A 193 15.97 34.33 -0.08
N LEU A 194 14.69 34.30 0.31
CA LEU A 194 14.25 34.61 1.68
C LEU A 194 14.74 33.60 2.72
N SER A 195 15.11 32.38 2.32
CA SER A 195 15.64 31.36 3.22
C SER A 195 17.03 31.68 3.79
N ASN A 196 17.74 32.70 3.28
CA ASN A 196 19.06 33.07 3.78
C ASN A 196 19.35 34.57 3.57
N GLU A 197 19.63 35.29 4.65
CA GLU A 197 19.94 36.72 4.63
C GLU A 197 21.10 37.08 3.67
N LYS A 198 22.12 36.22 3.54
CA LYS A 198 23.21 36.43 2.57
C LYS A 198 22.74 36.32 1.11
N ARG A 199 21.73 35.50 0.85
CA ARG A 199 21.14 35.39 -0.49
C ARG A 199 20.26 36.61 -0.79
N LYS A 200 19.53 37.09 0.21
CA LYS A 200 18.71 38.30 0.11
C LYS A 200 19.54 39.53 -0.23
N THR A 201 20.70 39.69 0.40
CA THR A 201 21.61 40.81 0.08
C THR A 201 22.27 40.66 -1.29
N PHE A 202 22.59 39.43 -1.72
CA PHE A 202 23.27 39.20 -3.00
C PHE A 202 22.34 39.25 -4.22
N PHE A 203 21.15 38.66 -4.13
CA PHE A 203 20.17 38.62 -5.23
C PHE A 203 19.20 39.81 -5.23
N GLY A 204 19.13 40.57 -4.13
CA GLY A 204 18.22 41.69 -3.96
C GLY A 204 16.74 41.27 -3.87
N LEU A 205 15.86 42.24 -3.55
CA LEU A 205 14.41 42.12 -3.76
C LEU A 205 14.11 42.29 -5.25
N MET A 206 14.61 41.39 -6.08
CA MET A 206 14.42 41.48 -7.52
C MET A 206 13.21 40.68 -7.98
N PHE A 207 12.05 40.87 -7.31
CA PHE A 207 10.69 40.52 -7.75
C PHE A 207 9.68 41.34 -6.94
#